data_AF-A0A941D924-F1
#
_entry.id   AF-A0A941D924-F1
#
_cell.length_a   1.000
_cell.length_b   1.000
_cell.length_c   1.000
_cell.angle_alpha   90.00
_cell.angle_beta   90.00
_cell.angle_gamma   90.00
#
_symmetry.space_group_name_H-M   'P 1'
#
loop_
_entity.id
_entity.type
_entity.pdbx_description
1 polymer ?
#
loop_
_entity_poly.entity_id
_entity_poly.type
_entity_poly.pdbx_seq_one_letter_code
_entity_poly.pdbx_strand_id
1 'polypeptide(L)'
;MDAAHMGADLERVLITEDEILEKLDELAAHITEHYEGKDLLLVGVLKGAVMVMADLMRALPTSVPVDWMAVSSYGSGTKSSGVVRILKDLDADITDRHVLIVEDIIDSGLTLSWIKSNLESRSPASVDICTLLRKPDAAKVDVDVQWVGFDIPNEFVVGYGLDYAEAYRGLRVVGTLAPHVYS
;
A
#
# COMPACT_ATOMS: atom_id res chain seq x y z
N MET A 1 2.09 -1.67 18.44
CA MET A 1 2.02 -2.99 19.11
C MET A 1 3.33 -3.71 18.82
N ASP A 2 3.98 -4.26 19.85
CA ASP A 2 5.25 -4.97 19.71
C ASP A 2 5.00 -6.43 19.28
N ALA A 3 5.88 -6.99 18.45
CA ALA A 3 5.83 -8.40 18.06
C ALA A 3 5.89 -9.34 19.27
N ALA A 4 6.58 -8.93 20.35
CA ALA A 4 6.63 -9.68 21.61
C ALA A 4 5.24 -9.90 22.25
N HIS A 5 4.25 -9.06 21.92
CA HIS A 5 2.88 -9.20 22.43
C HIS A 5 2.04 -10.23 21.65
N MET A 6 2.54 -10.77 20.54
CA MET A 6 1.78 -11.68 19.65
C MET A 6 1.86 -13.16 20.05
N GLY A 7 2.69 -13.51 21.03
CA GLY A 7 2.80 -14.89 21.49
C GLY A 7 3.19 -15.83 20.35
N ALA A 8 2.34 -16.84 20.07
CA ALA A 8 2.56 -17.80 19.00
C ALA A 8 1.92 -17.41 17.66
N ASP A 9 1.19 -16.29 17.59
CA ASP A 9 0.42 -15.92 16.39
C ASP A 9 1.34 -15.56 15.21
N LEU A 10 2.54 -15.03 15.48
CA LEU A 10 3.55 -14.78 14.47
C LEU A 10 4.50 -15.98 14.35
N GLU A 11 4.65 -16.51 13.14
CA GLU A 11 5.67 -17.51 12.84
C GLU A 11 7.07 -16.89 12.84
N ARG A 12 7.22 -15.72 12.22
CA ARG A 12 8.45 -14.91 12.27
C ARG A 12 8.20 -13.46 11.91
N VAL A 13 9.12 -12.60 12.32
CA VAL A 13 9.23 -11.23 11.79
C VAL A 13 9.93 -11.32 10.44
N LEU A 14 9.31 -10.72 9.41
CA LEU A 14 9.86 -10.68 8.05
C LEU A 14 10.62 -9.37 7.80
N ILE A 15 10.06 -8.26 8.28
CA ILE A 15 10.65 -6.92 8.15
C ILE A 15 10.41 -6.17 9.46
N THR A 16 11.51 -5.71 10.07
CA THR A 16 11.50 -4.94 11.31
C THR A 16 11.04 -3.50 11.09
N GLU A 17 10.71 -2.80 12.17
CA GLU A 17 10.33 -1.38 12.08
C GLU A 17 11.46 -0.53 11.51
N ASP A 18 12.68 -0.73 11.98
CA ASP A 18 13.84 0.06 11.55
C ASP A 18 14.10 -0.13 10.04
N GLU A 19 13.99 -1.36 9.52
CA GLU A 19 14.09 -1.64 8.09
C GLU A 19 12.99 -0.94 7.28
N ILE A 20 11.75 -0.92 7.79
CA ILE A 20 10.64 -0.23 7.13
C ILE A 20 10.91 1.27 7.07
N LEU A 21 11.30 1.89 8.19
CA LEU A 21 11.54 3.33 8.25
C LEU A 21 12.73 3.74 7.36
N GLU A 22 13.83 2.99 7.39
CA GLU A 22 14.99 3.23 6.52
C GLU A 22 14.60 3.13 5.04
N LYS A 23 13.80 2.12 4.68
CA LYS A 23 13.31 1.99 3.30
C LYS A 23 12.40 3.15 2.89
N LEU A 24 11.54 3.62 3.78
CA LEU A 24 10.65 4.75 3.47
C LEU A 24 11.42 6.05 3.31
N ASP A 25 12.51 6.26 4.06
CA ASP A 25 13.41 7.40 3.87
C ASP A 25 14.10 7.35 2.50
N GLU A 26 14.57 6.17 2.08
CA GLU A 26 15.12 5.97 0.72
C GLU A 26 14.08 6.29 -0.37
N LEU A 27 12.87 5.72 -0.25
CA LEU A 27 11.79 5.94 -1.22
C LEU A 27 11.38 7.42 -1.26
N ALA A 28 11.30 8.09 -0.11
CA ALA A 28 10.98 9.51 -0.02
C ALA A 28 12.00 10.37 -0.77
N ALA A 29 13.29 10.04 -0.71
CA ALA A 29 14.33 10.75 -1.47
C ALA A 29 14.11 10.63 -2.99
N HIS A 30 13.85 9.41 -3.48
CA HIS A 30 13.58 9.15 -4.90
C HIS A 30 12.29 9.83 -5.39
N ILE A 31 11.23 9.78 -4.59
CA ILE A 31 9.94 10.42 -4.90
C ILE A 31 10.12 11.94 -4.95
N THR A 32 10.86 12.51 -3.99
CA THR A 32 11.13 13.96 -3.95
C THR A 32 11.86 14.43 -5.20
N GLU A 33 12.92 13.73 -5.62
CA GLU A 33 13.65 14.06 -6.84
C GLU A 33 12.76 13.93 -8.08
N HIS A 34 11.98 12.85 -8.18
CA HIS A 34 11.11 12.62 -9.33
C HIS A 34 10.02 13.71 -9.47
N TYR A 35 9.47 14.19 -8.36
CA TYR A 35 8.40 15.19 -8.35
C TYR A 35 8.86 16.62 -8.05
N GLU A 36 10.15 16.92 -8.16
CA GLU A 36 10.66 18.27 -7.94
C GLU A 36 9.95 19.28 -8.87
N GLY A 37 9.36 20.31 -8.27
CA GLY A 37 8.61 21.35 -8.98
C GLY A 37 7.26 20.91 -9.58
N LYS A 38 6.78 19.70 -9.27
CA LYS A 38 5.50 19.16 -9.76
C LYS A 38 4.41 19.27 -8.69
N ASP A 39 3.16 19.44 -9.14
CA ASP A 39 1.99 19.37 -8.24
C ASP A 39 1.63 17.91 -7.97
N LEU A 40 2.14 17.38 -6.86
CA LEU A 40 1.94 16.00 -6.42
C LEU A 40 0.75 15.88 -5.45
N LEU A 41 -0.07 14.85 -5.63
CA LEU A 41 -1.04 14.35 -4.67
C LEU A 41 -0.66 12.92 -4.26
N LEU A 42 -0.53 12.66 -2.95
CA LEU A 42 -0.47 11.29 -2.46
C LEU A 42 -1.89 10.75 -2.28
N VAL A 43 -2.16 9.53 -2.75
CA VAL A 43 -3.45 8.85 -2.61
C VAL A 43 -3.24 7.51 -1.90
N GLY A 44 -3.82 7.36 -0.71
CA GLY A 44 -3.83 6.09 0.03
C GLY A 44 -5.15 5.33 -0.16
N VAL A 45 -5.08 4.00 -0.27
CA VAL A 45 -6.27 3.15 -0.31
C VAL A 45 -6.51 2.53 1.07
N LEU A 46 -7.66 2.83 1.67
CA LEU A 46 -8.02 2.36 3.00
C LEU A 46 -8.32 0.86 3.01
N LYS A 47 -7.97 0.12 4.07
CA LYS A 47 -7.35 0.59 5.33
C LYS A 47 -5.85 0.32 5.42
N GLY A 48 -5.34 -0.56 4.56
CA GLY A 48 -4.00 -1.12 4.66
C GLY A 48 -2.89 -0.07 4.57
N ALA A 49 -3.02 0.85 3.62
CA ALA A 49 -2.04 1.89 3.35
C ALA A 49 -1.84 2.92 4.48
N VAL A 50 -2.63 2.90 5.56
CA VAL A 50 -2.59 3.92 6.63
C VAL A 50 -1.19 4.13 7.20
N MET A 51 -0.48 3.06 7.52
CA MET A 51 0.84 3.16 8.17
C MET A 51 1.91 3.62 7.17
N VAL A 52 1.99 2.97 6.01
CA VAL A 52 2.93 3.33 4.94
C VAL A 52 2.76 4.79 4.52
N MET A 53 1.52 5.22 4.31
CA MET A 53 1.22 6.59 3.91
C MET A 53 1.64 7.59 4.97
N ALA A 54 1.33 7.33 6.24
CA ALA A 54 1.63 8.23 7.35
C ALA A 54 3.14 8.37 7.60
N ASP A 55 3.91 7.32 7.36
CA ASP A 55 5.37 7.34 7.55
C ASP A 55 6.06 7.94 6.32
N LEU A 56 5.64 7.54 5.10
CA LEU A 56 6.17 8.10 3.86
C LEU A 56 5.94 9.61 3.78
N MET A 57 4.74 10.11 4.10
CA MET A 57 4.47 11.55 4.04
C MET A 57 5.31 12.35 5.05
N ARG A 58 5.75 11.73 6.15
CA ARG A 58 6.63 12.37 7.15
C ARG A 58 8.10 12.35 6.74
N ALA A 59 8.49 11.38 5.91
CA ALA A 59 9.84 11.29 5.34
C ALA A 59 10.05 12.28 4.19
N LEU A 60 8.98 12.74 3.53
CA LEU A 60 9.09 13.76 2.48
C LEU A 60 9.55 15.13 3.06
N PRO A 61 10.50 15.83 2.42
CA PRO A 61 11.03 17.10 2.91
C PRO A 61 10.08 18.29 2.67
N THR A 62 9.02 18.10 1.87
CA THR A 62 8.05 19.14 1.52
C THR A 62 6.64 18.74 1.91
N SER A 63 5.78 19.74 2.13
CA SER A 63 4.37 19.50 2.44
C SER A 63 3.62 19.07 1.17
N VAL A 64 3.28 17.79 1.07
CA VAL A 64 2.50 17.23 -0.04
C VAL A 64 1.06 16.97 0.40
N PRO A 65 0.04 17.42 -0.35
CA PRO A 65 -1.35 17.10 -0.05
C PRO A 65 -1.63 15.59 -0.12
N VAL A 66 -2.59 15.15 0.68
CA VAL A 66 -2.99 13.75 0.82
C VAL A 66 -4.50 13.63 0.60
N ASP A 67 -4.91 12.59 -0.12
CA ASP A 67 -6.31 12.15 -0.22
C ASP A 67 -6.39 10.63 -0.04
N TRP A 68 -7.61 10.13 0.13
CA TRP A 68 -7.89 8.74 0.43
C TRP A 68 -8.98 8.19 -0.47
N MET A 69 -8.87 6.92 -0.82
CA MET A 69 -9.98 6.15 -1.39
C MET A 69 -10.36 5.02 -0.44
N ALA A 70 -11.63 4.64 -0.43
CA ALA A 70 -12.08 3.42 0.20
C ALA A 70 -12.82 2.58 -0.84
N VAL A 71 -12.36 1.35 -1.06
CA VAL A 71 -12.94 0.43 -2.05
C VAL A 71 -13.36 -0.87 -1.38
N SER A 72 -14.36 -1.55 -1.95
CA SER A 72 -14.72 -2.92 -1.59
C SER A 72 -14.83 -3.78 -2.83
N SER A 73 -14.35 -5.03 -2.78
CA SER A 73 -14.52 -5.99 -3.87
C SER A 73 -15.99 -6.36 -4.09
N TYR A 74 -16.44 -6.45 -5.34
CA TYR A 74 -17.74 -7.06 -5.65
C TYR A 74 -17.63 -8.58 -5.58
N GLY A 75 -17.93 -9.17 -4.42
CA GLY A 75 -18.02 -10.62 -4.22
C GLY A 75 -17.71 -11.07 -2.79
N SER A 76 -18.38 -12.11 -2.32
CA SER A 76 -18.21 -12.73 -0.99
C SER A 76 -17.17 -13.86 -0.95
N GLY A 77 -16.32 -13.98 -1.99
CA GLY A 77 -15.31 -15.04 -2.11
C GLY A 77 -13.88 -14.51 -2.15
N THR A 78 -12.91 -15.38 -1.86
CA THR A 78 -11.45 -15.09 -1.86
C THR A 78 -10.84 -14.77 -3.23
N LYS A 79 -11.66 -14.54 -4.26
CA LYS A 79 -11.22 -14.16 -5.61
C LYS A 79 -11.84 -12.82 -6.00
N SER A 80 -10.99 -11.81 -6.17
CA SER A 80 -11.39 -10.52 -6.73
C SER A 80 -11.85 -10.71 -8.18
N SER A 81 -13.02 -10.14 -8.52
CA SER A 81 -13.51 -10.02 -9.89
C SER A 81 -12.82 -8.90 -10.67
N GLY A 82 -11.91 -8.14 -10.03
CA GLY A 82 -11.29 -6.94 -10.59
C GLY A 82 -12.22 -5.71 -10.61
N VAL A 83 -13.53 -5.90 -10.39
CA VAL A 83 -14.49 -4.82 -10.25
C VAL A 83 -14.59 -4.48 -8.76
N VAL A 84 -14.33 -3.22 -8.42
CA VAL A 84 -14.46 -2.70 -7.06
C VAL A 84 -15.53 -1.62 -6.98
N ARG A 85 -16.19 -1.55 -5.83
CA ARG A 85 -17.13 -0.48 -5.48
C ARG A 85 -16.36 0.61 -4.75
N ILE A 86 -16.47 1.84 -5.22
CA ILE A 86 -15.99 3.01 -4.49
C ILE A 86 -16.98 3.28 -3.34
N LEU A 87 -16.47 3.25 -2.11
CA LEU A 87 -17.19 3.62 -0.88
C LEU A 87 -16.89 5.06 -0.48
N LYS A 88 -15.64 5.49 -0.64
CA LYS A 88 -15.19 6.90 -0.59
C LYS A 88 -14.32 7.17 -1.81
N ASP A 89 -14.66 8.22 -2.54
CA ASP A 89 -13.85 8.73 -3.65
C ASP A 89 -12.89 9.83 -3.17
N LEU A 90 -12.00 10.28 -4.05
CA LEU A 90 -11.17 11.47 -3.84
C LEU A 90 -12.05 12.71 -3.63
N ASP A 91 -11.62 13.57 -2.72
CA ASP A 91 -12.18 14.91 -2.50
C ASP A 91 -11.54 15.93 -3.45
N ALA A 92 -10.28 15.72 -3.85
CA ALA A 92 -9.55 16.60 -4.75
C ALA A 92 -9.83 16.31 -6.24
N ASP A 93 -9.87 17.36 -7.07
CA ASP A 93 -9.70 17.23 -8.51
C ASP A 93 -8.23 16.89 -8.83
N ILE A 94 -8.04 15.93 -9.74
CA ILE A 94 -6.73 15.44 -10.14
C ILE A 94 -6.39 15.78 -11.59
N THR A 95 -7.24 16.53 -12.29
CA THR A 95 -6.98 17.00 -13.66
C THR A 95 -5.64 17.72 -13.73
N ASP A 96 -4.78 17.35 -14.68
CA ASP A 96 -3.43 17.89 -14.89
C ASP A 96 -2.48 17.78 -13.67
N ARG A 97 -2.83 16.96 -12.67
CA ARG A 97 -2.04 16.77 -11.44
C ARG A 97 -1.23 15.47 -11.49
N HIS A 98 -0.10 15.43 -10.80
CA HIS A 98 0.64 14.19 -10.60
C HIS A 98 0.08 13.44 -9.39
N VAL A 99 -0.29 12.18 -9.58
CA VAL A 99 -0.86 11.33 -8.52
C VAL A 99 0.08 10.18 -8.22
N LEU A 100 0.43 10.02 -6.94
CA LEU A 100 1.15 8.86 -6.45
C LEU A 100 0.22 8.03 -5.57
N ILE A 101 -0.17 6.85 -6.06
CA ILE A 101 -0.88 5.87 -5.25
C ILE A 101 0.13 5.24 -4.29
N VAL A 102 -0.17 5.27 -3.00
CA VAL A 102 0.62 4.65 -1.93
C VAL A 102 -0.13 3.43 -1.41
N GLU A 103 0.45 2.25 -1.60
CA GLU A 103 -0.13 0.96 -1.23
C GLU A 103 0.71 0.22 -0.18
N ASP A 104 0.05 -0.55 0.67
CA ASP A 104 0.73 -1.43 1.63
C ASP A 104 1.30 -2.68 0.96
N ILE A 105 0.51 -3.35 0.13
CA ILE A 105 0.92 -4.59 -0.53
C ILE A 105 0.31 -4.77 -1.93
N ILE A 106 1.14 -5.23 -2.87
CA ILE A 106 0.69 -5.74 -4.16
C ILE A 106 0.79 -7.26 -4.18
N ASP A 107 -0.38 -7.90 -4.18
CA ASP A 107 -0.56 -9.34 -4.38
C ASP A 107 -0.99 -9.63 -5.83
N SER A 108 -2.27 -9.94 -6.08
CA SER A 108 -2.75 -10.18 -7.45
C SER A 108 -2.71 -8.99 -8.41
N GLY A 109 -2.62 -7.75 -7.90
CA GLY A 109 -2.61 -6.51 -8.70
C GLY A 109 -3.95 -6.08 -9.31
N LEU A 110 -5.00 -6.90 -9.23
CA LEU A 110 -6.29 -6.64 -9.91
C LEU A 110 -6.98 -5.35 -9.43
N THR A 111 -7.11 -5.18 -8.11
CA THR A 111 -7.75 -3.99 -7.52
C THR A 111 -6.96 -2.73 -7.85
N LEU A 112 -5.63 -2.78 -7.71
CA LEU A 112 -4.75 -1.64 -7.97
C LEU A 112 -4.74 -1.25 -9.45
N SER A 113 -4.72 -2.23 -10.36
CA SER A 113 -4.86 -1.99 -11.80
C SER A 113 -6.17 -1.25 -12.12
N TRP A 114 -7.28 -1.67 -11.50
CA TRP A 114 -8.55 -0.98 -11.67
C TRP A 114 -8.52 0.45 -11.12
N ILE A 115 -7.93 0.66 -9.94
CA ILE A 115 -7.82 1.99 -9.31
C ILE A 115 -6.97 2.91 -10.20
N LYS A 116 -5.81 2.44 -10.66
CA LYS A 116 -4.93 3.18 -11.57
C LYS A 116 -5.70 3.63 -12.82
N SER A 117 -6.36 2.70 -13.52
CA SER A 117 -7.14 3.04 -14.72
C SER A 117 -8.33 3.96 -14.41
N ASN A 118 -8.96 3.84 -13.25
CA ASN A 118 -10.02 4.76 -12.83
C ASN A 118 -9.48 6.18 -12.63
N LEU A 119 -8.31 6.35 -12.02
CA LEU A 119 -7.70 7.67 -11.83
C LEU A 119 -7.17 8.26 -13.14
N GLU A 120 -6.54 7.46 -14.00
CA GLU A 120 -6.08 7.88 -15.34
C GLU A 120 -7.22 8.41 -16.20
N SER A 121 -8.43 7.84 -16.08
CA SER A 121 -9.61 8.32 -16.82
C SER A 121 -10.09 9.73 -16.41
N ARG A 122 -9.55 10.29 -15.32
CA ARG A 122 -9.83 11.65 -14.85
C ARG A 122 -8.83 12.70 -15.38
N SER A 123 -8.01 12.31 -16.35
CA SER A 123 -7.01 13.18 -17.00
C SER A 123 -5.95 13.81 -16.07
N PRO A 124 -5.31 13.05 -15.17
CA PRO A 124 -4.14 13.52 -14.43
C PRO A 124 -2.92 13.67 -15.36
N ALA A 125 -1.91 14.43 -14.92
CA ALA A 125 -0.63 14.54 -15.61
C ALA A 125 0.18 13.22 -15.53
N SER A 126 0.13 12.51 -14.40
CA SER A 126 0.60 11.13 -14.27
C SER A 126 -0.11 10.39 -13.14
N VAL A 127 -0.14 9.05 -13.22
CA VAL A 127 -0.54 8.17 -12.12
C VAL A 127 0.54 7.12 -11.92
N ASP A 128 1.31 7.28 -10.85
CA ASP A 128 2.39 6.39 -10.47
C ASP A 128 2.01 5.62 -9.20
N ILE A 129 2.75 4.53 -8.92
CA ILE A 129 2.49 3.64 -7.79
C ILE A 129 3.77 3.48 -6.97
N CYS A 130 3.63 3.66 -5.67
CA CYS A 130 4.60 3.24 -4.66
C CYS A 130 3.93 2.20 -3.75
N THR A 131 4.56 1.04 -3.58
CA THR A 131 4.11 0.03 -2.61
C THR A 131 5.20 -0.31 -1.61
N LEU A 132 4.82 -0.55 -0.35
CA LEU A 132 5.77 -1.07 0.62
C LEU A 132 6.17 -2.52 0.29
N LEU A 133 5.20 -3.38 -0.02
CA LEU A 133 5.43 -4.80 -0.24
C LEU A 133 4.93 -5.26 -1.60
N ARG A 134 5.68 -6.13 -2.28
CA ARG A 134 5.24 -6.78 -3.51
C ARG A 134 5.46 -8.28 -3.43
N LYS A 135 4.49 -9.06 -3.92
CA LYS A 135 4.58 -10.52 -4.09
C LYS A 135 4.66 -10.85 -5.57
N PRO A 136 5.87 -10.94 -6.17
CA PRO A 136 6.02 -11.17 -7.61
C PRO A 136 5.29 -12.43 -8.08
N ASP A 137 5.35 -13.52 -7.30
CA ASP A 137 4.75 -14.81 -7.65
C ASP A 137 3.21 -14.84 -7.57
N ALA A 138 2.60 -13.83 -6.94
CA ALA A 138 1.15 -13.72 -6.82
C ALA A 138 0.52 -12.84 -7.89
N ALA A 139 1.33 -12.10 -8.65
CA ALA A 139 0.86 -11.17 -9.67
C ALA A 139 0.04 -11.88 -10.75
N LYS A 140 -1.17 -11.38 -11.01
CA LYS A 140 -2.05 -11.87 -12.09
C LYS A 140 -2.17 -10.88 -13.25
N VAL A 141 -1.78 -9.64 -13.01
CA VAL A 141 -1.76 -8.56 -13.97
C VAL A 141 -0.42 -7.84 -13.84
N ASP A 142 0.11 -7.42 -14.97
CA ASP A 142 1.29 -6.58 -15.02
C ASP A 142 0.87 -5.15 -14.63
N VAL A 143 1.26 -4.73 -13.43
CA VAL A 143 1.04 -3.37 -12.94
C VAL A 143 2.41 -2.71 -12.91
N ASP A 144 2.55 -1.64 -13.68
CA ASP A 144 3.76 -0.82 -13.64
C ASP A 144 3.84 -0.07 -12.31
N VAL A 145 4.77 -0.52 -11.46
CA VAL A 145 5.03 -0.02 -10.12
C VAL A 145 6.38 0.68 -10.12
N GLN A 146 6.36 1.99 -9.93
CA GLN A 146 7.56 2.82 -9.99
C GLN A 146 8.46 2.62 -8.78
N TRP A 147 7.87 2.45 -7.59
CA TRP A 147 8.62 2.27 -6.35
C TRP A 147 8.11 1.07 -5.54
N VAL A 148 9.06 0.24 -5.11
CA VAL A 148 8.80 -0.96 -4.32
C VAL A 148 9.73 -0.93 -3.12
N GLY A 149 9.16 -1.02 -1.92
CA GLY A 149 9.95 -1.14 -0.71
C GLY A 149 10.66 -2.48 -0.64
N PHE A 150 9.88 -3.57 -0.66
CA PHE A 150 10.37 -4.93 -0.49
C PHE A 150 9.62 -5.92 -1.39
N ASP A 151 10.37 -6.75 -2.11
CA ASP A 151 9.82 -7.98 -2.69
C ASP A 151 9.84 -9.08 -1.61
N ILE A 152 8.68 -9.70 -1.37
CA ILE A 152 8.49 -10.71 -0.32
C ILE A 152 7.96 -12.03 -0.91
N PRO A 153 8.21 -13.18 -0.26
CA PRO A 153 7.63 -14.46 -0.66
C PRO A 153 6.10 -14.44 -0.54
N ASN A 154 5.44 -15.40 -1.21
CA ASN A 154 3.99 -15.56 -1.15
C ASN A 154 3.54 -16.20 0.19
N GLU A 155 3.74 -15.47 1.28
CA GLU A 155 3.38 -15.85 2.66
C GLU A 155 2.24 -14.96 3.17
N PHE A 156 1.44 -15.45 4.13
CA PHE A 156 0.39 -14.63 4.74
C PHE A 156 1.01 -13.66 5.75
N VAL A 157 1.05 -12.37 5.41
CA VAL A 157 1.70 -11.32 6.21
C VAL A 157 0.68 -10.42 6.90
N VAL A 158 1.02 -9.99 8.12
CA VAL A 158 0.24 -9.06 8.93
C VAL A 158 1.14 -8.00 9.56
N GLY A 159 0.54 -6.94 10.07
CA GLY A 159 1.26 -5.83 10.69
C GLY A 159 1.53 -4.68 9.76
N TYR A 160 1.90 -3.54 10.35
CA TYR A 160 2.16 -2.30 9.63
C TYR A 160 1.01 -1.91 8.66
N GLY A 161 -0.23 -1.99 9.14
CA GLY A 161 -1.45 -1.72 8.37
C GLY A 161 -2.15 -2.98 7.83
N LEU A 162 -1.41 -4.06 7.59
CA LEU A 162 -1.94 -5.35 7.13
C LEU A 162 -2.68 -6.09 8.25
N ASP A 163 -3.73 -6.83 7.90
CA ASP A 163 -4.57 -7.54 8.86
C ASP A 163 -4.81 -9.00 8.56
N TYR A 164 -5.23 -9.69 9.61
CA TYR A 164 -6.05 -10.89 9.53
C TYR A 164 -7.29 -10.66 10.38
N ALA A 165 -8.49 -10.78 9.78
CA ALA A 165 -9.77 -10.57 10.45
C ALA A 165 -9.84 -9.24 11.25
N GLU A 166 -9.31 -8.16 10.67
CA GLU A 166 -9.21 -6.80 11.24
C GLU A 166 -8.24 -6.67 12.45
N ALA A 167 -7.53 -7.73 12.82
CA ALA A 167 -6.49 -7.70 13.85
C ALA A 167 -5.10 -7.36 13.26
N TYR A 168 -4.12 -7.16 14.14
CA TYR A 168 -2.68 -7.03 13.82
C TYR A 168 -2.22 -5.76 13.10
N ARG A 169 -3.10 -4.94 12.51
CA ARG A 169 -2.70 -3.69 11.77
C ARG A 169 -1.74 -2.78 12.53
N GLY A 170 -1.86 -2.72 13.86
CA GLY A 170 -1.05 -1.87 14.72
C GLY A 170 0.33 -2.42 15.10
N LEU A 171 0.72 -3.59 14.58
CA LEU A 171 2.09 -4.09 14.75
C LEU A 171 3.07 -3.17 14.01
N ARG A 172 4.21 -2.90 14.65
CA ARG A 172 5.25 -2.02 14.10
C ARG A 172 6.16 -2.72 13.08
N VAL A 173 6.00 -4.03 12.94
CA VAL A 173 6.76 -4.88 12.03
C VAL A 173 5.81 -5.52 11.01
N VAL A 174 6.36 -6.03 9.91
CA VAL A 174 5.68 -6.99 9.05
C VAL A 174 6.11 -8.39 9.45
N GLY A 175 5.14 -9.23 9.81
CA GLY A 175 5.37 -10.60 10.24
C GLY A 175 4.53 -11.60 9.47
N THR A 176 4.98 -12.85 9.43
CA THR A 176 4.22 -13.94 8.83
C THR A 176 3.33 -14.56 9.90
N LEU A 177 2.05 -14.76 9.57
CA LEU A 177 1.08 -15.34 10.49
C LEU A 177 1.31 -16.86 10.57
N ALA A 178 1.27 -17.43 11.77
CA ALA A 178 1.44 -18.86 11.95
C ALA A 178 0.23 -19.63 11.40
N PRO A 179 0.42 -20.78 10.72
CA PRO A 179 -0.67 -21.52 10.07
C PRO A 179 -1.87 -21.83 10.99
N HIS A 180 -1.62 -22.17 12.25
CA HIS A 180 -2.66 -22.53 13.22
C HIS A 180 -3.65 -21.40 13.55
N VAL A 181 -3.33 -20.15 13.17
CA VAL A 181 -4.20 -18.99 13.38
C VAL A 181 -5.29 -18.90 12.31
N TYR A 182 -5.04 -19.41 11.09
CA TYR A 182 -5.92 -19.26 9.94
C TYR A 182 -6.30 -20.57 9.24
N SER A 183 -5.85 -21.71 9.77
CA SER A 183 -6.20 -23.06 9.32
C SER A 183 -7.38 -23.67 10.06
#